data_AF-A0A6I6EB08-F1
#
_entry.id   AF-A0A6I6EB08-F1
#
_cell.length_a   1.000
_cell.length_b   1.000
_cell.length_c   1.000
_cell.angle_alpha   90.00
_cell.angle_beta   90.00
_cell.angle_gamma   90.00
#
_symmetry.space_group_name_H-M   'P 1'
#
loop_
_entity.id
_entity.type
_entity.pdbx_description
1 polymer ?
#
loop_
_entity_poly.entity_id
_entity_poly.type
_entity_poly.pdbx_seq_one_letter_code
_entity_poly.pdbx_strand_id
1 'polypeptide(L)'
;MKKLIVAMVISALMSGPAFAISQSYRAKLERSGCTQVSELQGCDINKTKAQNQKAANATTPDAVKAKSAVIDGVKVRCDKPLPAHATPAGKEWLATHCD
;
A
#
# COMPACT_ATOMS: atom_id res chain seq x y z
N MET A 1 -0.28 42.53 -1.89
CA MET A 1 0.95 42.19 -1.14
C MET A 1 0.72 41.79 0.32
N LYS A 2 -0.06 42.53 1.13
CA LYS A 2 -0.36 42.15 2.54
C LYS A 2 -0.93 40.73 2.72
N LYS A 3 -1.83 40.30 1.84
CA LYS A 3 -2.48 38.97 1.89
C LYS A 3 -1.51 37.80 1.63
N LEU A 4 -0.44 38.05 0.86
CA LEU A 4 0.60 37.05 0.58
C LEU A 4 1.51 36.83 1.79
N ILE A 5 1.80 37.90 2.55
CA ILE A 5 2.60 37.82 3.77
C ILE A 5 1.86 37.00 4.84
N VAL A 6 0.55 37.23 5.01
CA VAL A 6 -0.27 36.47 5.96
C VAL A 6 -0.32 34.98 5.59
N ALA A 7 -0.48 34.65 4.31
CA ALA A 7 -0.48 33.26 3.86
C ALA A 7 0.86 32.55 4.13
N MET A 8 1.99 33.24 3.91
CA MET A 8 3.33 32.69 4.12
C MET A 8 3.63 32.43 5.60
N VAL A 9 3.19 33.32 6.49
CA VAL A 9 3.34 33.16 7.95
C VAL A 9 2.51 31.98 8.46
N ILE A 10 1.28 31.79 7.94
CA ILE A 10 0.42 30.67 8.32
C ILE A 10 1.09 29.35 7.93
N SER A 11 1.61 29.20 6.71
CA SER A 11 2.24 27.94 6.27
C SER A 11 3.47 27.53 7.10
N ALA A 12 4.21 28.48 7.66
CA ALA A 12 5.37 28.20 8.51
C ALA A 12 5.02 27.60 9.89
N LEU A 13 3.77 27.73 10.34
CA LEU A 13 3.31 27.21 11.65
C LEU A 13 2.93 25.72 11.60
N MET A 14 2.86 25.12 10.40
CA MET A 14 2.42 23.73 10.21
C MET A 14 3.57 22.71 10.20
N SER A 15 4.83 23.15 10.26
CA SER A 15 5.99 22.27 10.44
C SER A 15 6.19 21.92 11.92
N GLY A 16 5.23 21.23 12.52
CA GLY A 16 5.38 20.59 13.83
C GLY A 16 6.27 19.34 13.74
N PRO A 17 6.92 18.92 14.85
CA PRO A 17 7.65 17.66 14.88
C PRO A 17 6.70 16.51 14.50
N ALA A 18 7.01 15.85 13.37
CA ALA A 18 6.35 14.62 12.95
C ALA A 18 6.50 13.58 14.07
N PHE A 19 5.43 13.38 14.83
CA PHE A 19 5.22 12.39 15.88
C PHE A 19 6.44 12.09 16.76
N ALA A 20 6.40 12.52 18.02
CA ALA A 20 7.26 11.97 19.05
C ALA A 20 6.96 10.48 19.25
N ILE A 21 7.48 9.63 18.36
CA ILE A 21 7.51 8.18 18.49
C ILE A 21 8.26 7.92 19.80
N SER A 22 7.55 7.42 20.81
CA SER A 22 8.17 7.13 22.10
C SER A 22 9.33 6.16 21.89
N GLN A 23 10.38 6.29 22.70
CA GLN A 23 11.53 5.38 22.67
C GLN A 23 11.10 3.91 22.74
N SER A 24 10.08 3.61 23.55
CA SER A 24 9.49 2.28 23.66
C SER A 24 8.79 1.82 22.36
N TYR A 25 8.15 2.73 21.63
CA TYR A 25 7.52 2.41 20.36
C TYR A 25 8.56 2.20 19.24
N ARG A 26 9.67 2.94 19.22
CA ARG A 26 10.83 2.63 18.33
C ARG A 26 11.35 1.21 18.56
N ALA A 27 11.59 0.84 19.81
CA ALA A 27 12.09 -0.50 20.15
C ALA A 27 11.12 -1.62 19.70
N LYS A 28 9.81 -1.37 19.77
CA LYS A 28 8.80 -2.30 19.27
C LYS A 28 8.82 -2.43 17.75
N LEU A 29 8.98 -1.32 17.01
CA LEU A 29 9.12 -1.34 15.55
C LEU A 29 10.37 -2.12 15.13
N GLU A 30 11.50 -1.90 15.79
CA GLU A 30 12.75 -2.63 15.51
C GLU A 30 12.63 -4.14 15.79
N ARG A 31 12.00 -4.52 16.92
CA ARG A 31 11.78 -5.94 17.29
C ARG A 31 10.82 -6.66 16.33
N SER A 32 9.73 -5.98 15.95
CA SER A 32 8.70 -6.55 15.07
C SER A 32 9.09 -6.48 13.59
N GLY A 33 10.09 -5.66 13.24
CA GLY A 33 10.48 -5.39 11.86
C GLY A 33 9.48 -4.51 11.10
N CYS A 34 8.49 -3.93 11.79
CA CYS A 34 7.52 -3.01 11.20
C CYS A 34 8.08 -1.58 11.13
N THR A 35 7.56 -0.81 10.19
CA THR A 35 7.61 0.66 10.16
C THR A 35 6.24 1.23 10.51
N GLN A 36 6.15 2.52 10.84
CA GLN A 36 4.85 3.18 11.06
C GLN A 36 3.92 3.04 9.85
N VAL A 37 4.47 3.11 8.63
CA VAL A 37 3.67 2.95 7.40
C VAL A 37 3.16 1.52 7.26
N SER A 38 4.02 0.52 7.47
CA SER A 38 3.62 -0.88 7.33
C SER A 38 2.67 -1.33 8.44
N GLU A 39 2.72 -0.73 9.63
CA GLU A 39 1.75 -1.00 10.71
C GLU A 39 0.33 -0.65 10.26
N LEU A 40 0.16 0.51 9.63
CA LEU A 40 -1.13 0.93 9.03
C LEU A 40 -1.57 0.01 7.88
N GLN A 41 -0.63 -0.71 7.26
CA GLN A 41 -0.87 -1.65 6.17
C GLN A 41 -1.03 -3.10 6.64
N GLY A 42 -1.09 -3.35 7.96
CA GLY A 42 -1.36 -4.68 8.54
C GLY A 42 -0.15 -5.42 9.11
N CYS A 43 1.02 -4.76 9.22
CA CYS A 43 2.14 -5.28 10.01
C CYS A 43 1.81 -5.20 11.50
N ASP A 44 1.78 -6.31 12.22
CA ASP A 44 1.43 -6.32 13.64
C ASP A 44 2.69 -6.09 14.50
N ILE A 45 2.72 -4.96 15.21
CA ILE A 45 3.86 -4.56 16.03
C ILE A 45 4.09 -5.48 17.25
N ASN A 46 3.11 -6.29 17.63
CA ASN A 46 3.24 -7.24 18.74
C ASN A 46 3.79 -8.61 18.28
N LYS A 47 3.91 -8.83 16.97
CA LYS A 47 4.47 -10.06 16.40
C LYS A 47 5.97 -9.96 16.20
N THR A 48 6.62 -11.12 16.11
CA THR A 48 8.04 -11.19 15.74
C THR A 48 8.25 -10.89 14.27
N LYS A 49 9.44 -10.44 13.90
CA LYS A 49 9.84 -10.21 12.50
C LYS A 49 9.53 -11.38 11.59
N ALA A 50 9.84 -12.61 12.01
CA ALA A 50 9.58 -13.81 11.22
C ALA A 50 8.08 -14.08 11.00
N GLN A 51 7.24 -13.79 12.00
CA GLN A 51 5.79 -13.93 11.87
C GLN A 51 5.20 -12.86 10.94
N ASN A 52 5.69 -11.62 11.01
CA ASN A 52 5.27 -10.55 10.11
C ASN A 52 5.72 -10.79 8.67
N GLN A 53 6.91 -11.38 8.47
CA GLN A 53 7.36 -11.82 7.15
C GLN A 53 6.47 -12.93 6.57
N LYS A 54 6.07 -13.91 7.38
CA LYS A 54 5.13 -14.95 6.93
C LYS A 54 3.76 -14.38 6.59
N ALA A 55 3.28 -13.40 7.36
CA ALA A 55 2.01 -12.72 7.09
C ALA A 55 2.09 -11.89 5.80
N ALA A 56 3.18 -11.15 5.56
CA ALA A 56 3.39 -10.43 4.30
C ALA A 56 3.37 -11.37 3.08
N ASN A 57 3.87 -12.60 3.24
CA ASN A 57 3.86 -13.60 2.19
C ASN A 57 2.50 -14.31 2.03
N ALA A 58 1.66 -14.31 3.08
CA ALA A 58 0.30 -14.84 3.05
C ALA A 58 -0.70 -13.82 2.50
N THR A 59 -0.45 -12.52 2.75
CA THR A 59 -1.12 -11.40 2.10
C THR A 59 -0.41 -11.07 0.78
N THR A 60 -0.24 -12.07 -0.09
CA THR A 60 -0.19 -11.74 -1.51
C THR A 60 -1.46 -10.97 -1.82
N PRO A 61 -1.39 -9.77 -2.43
CA PRO A 61 -2.57 -9.26 -3.10
C PRO A 61 -2.96 -10.33 -4.11
N ASP A 62 -4.14 -10.90 -3.96
CA ASP A 62 -4.77 -11.80 -4.93
C ASP A 62 -4.79 -11.20 -6.37
N ALA A 63 -4.41 -9.93 -6.52
CA ALA A 63 -4.18 -9.26 -7.79
C ALA A 63 -2.93 -9.72 -8.57
N VAL A 64 -1.95 -10.43 -8.00
CA VAL A 64 -0.71 -10.80 -8.76
C VAL A 64 -0.80 -12.18 -9.42
N LYS A 65 -1.85 -12.98 -9.17
CA LYS A 65 -1.95 -14.36 -9.70
C LYS A 65 -3.29 -14.68 -10.35
N ALA A 66 -4.15 -13.68 -10.58
CA ALA A 66 -5.32 -13.88 -11.41
C ALA A 66 -4.87 -14.08 -12.87
N LYS A 67 -4.79 -15.34 -13.32
CA LYS A 67 -4.73 -15.73 -14.75
C LYS A 67 -6.13 -15.77 -15.38
N SER A 68 -7.12 -15.19 -14.72
CA SER A 68 -8.47 -15.13 -15.24
C SER A 68 -9.17 -13.87 -14.76
N ALA A 69 -9.89 -13.23 -15.67
CA ALA A 69 -10.73 -12.07 -15.40
C ALA A 69 -12.19 -12.41 -15.71
N VAL A 70 -13.14 -11.75 -15.05
CA VAL A 70 -14.57 -11.86 -15.38
C VAL A 70 -15.01 -10.59 -16.08
N ILE A 71 -15.43 -10.70 -17.34
CA ILE A 71 -15.87 -9.59 -18.20
C ILE A 71 -17.29 -9.90 -18.66
N ASP A 72 -18.24 -9.01 -18.36
CA ASP A 72 -19.66 -9.18 -18.70
C ASP A 72 -20.23 -10.56 -18.26
N GLY A 73 -19.77 -11.06 -17.12
CA GLY A 73 -20.17 -12.36 -16.57
C GLY A 73 -19.44 -13.57 -17.16
N VAL A 74 -18.55 -13.39 -18.12
CA VAL A 74 -17.75 -14.45 -18.75
C VAL A 74 -16.36 -14.48 -18.14
N LYS A 75 -15.90 -15.67 -17.73
CA LYS A 75 -14.53 -15.88 -17.24
C LYS A 75 -13.57 -16.10 -18.41
N VAL A 76 -12.67 -15.16 -18.62
CA VAL A 76 -11.63 -15.17 -19.66
C VAL A 76 -10.31 -15.63 -19.05
N ARG A 77 -9.50 -16.43 -19.77
CA ARG A 77 -8.18 -16.88 -19.30
C ARG A 77 -7.09 -16.01 -19.91
N CYS A 78 -6.07 -15.68 -19.13
CA CYS A 78 -4.98 -14.81 -19.55
C CYS A 78 -3.63 -15.52 -19.47
N ASP A 79 -2.81 -15.33 -20.51
CA ASP A 79 -1.45 -15.88 -20.56
C ASP A 79 -0.52 -15.19 -19.55
N LYS A 80 -0.75 -13.90 -19.32
CA LYS A 80 0.00 -13.08 -18.36
C LYS A 80 -0.84 -12.77 -17.12
N PRO A 81 -0.24 -12.74 -15.92
CA PRO A 81 -0.93 -12.35 -14.70
C PRO A 81 -1.44 -10.91 -14.79
N LEU A 82 -2.63 -10.67 -14.24
CA LEU A 82 -3.24 -9.34 -14.21
C LEU A 82 -2.35 -8.35 -13.43
N PRO A 83 -2.16 -7.10 -13.92
CA PRO A 83 -1.42 -6.10 -13.16
C PRO A 83 -2.21 -5.66 -11.92
N ALA A 84 -1.48 -5.40 -10.82
CA ALA A 84 -2.04 -5.02 -9.52
C ALA A 84 -2.89 -3.73 -9.51
N HIS A 85 -2.88 -2.96 -10.61
CA HIS A 85 -3.53 -1.67 -10.75
C HIS A 85 -4.38 -1.57 -12.03
N ALA A 86 -5.03 -2.66 -12.44
CA ALA A 86 -5.94 -2.65 -13.58
C ALA A 86 -7.04 -1.58 -13.38
N THR A 87 -6.81 -0.40 -13.94
CA THR A 87 -7.74 0.74 -14.00
C THR A 87 -8.81 0.41 -15.07
N PRO A 88 -9.94 1.15 -15.18
CA PRO A 88 -11.06 0.83 -16.10
C PRO A 88 -10.73 0.80 -17.61
N ALA A 89 -9.47 0.96 -18.01
CA ALA A 89 -8.93 0.63 -19.33
C ALA A 89 -8.80 -0.90 -19.58
N GLY A 90 -9.46 -1.74 -18.78
CA GLY A 90 -9.27 -3.20 -18.75
C GLY A 90 -9.55 -3.94 -20.06
N LYS A 91 -10.49 -3.47 -20.89
CA LYS A 91 -10.90 -4.20 -22.12
C LYS A 91 -9.80 -4.31 -23.19
N GLU A 92 -8.99 -3.28 -23.38
CA GLU A 92 -7.95 -3.25 -24.42
C GLU A 92 -6.72 -4.10 -24.04
N TRP A 93 -6.34 -4.04 -22.76
CA TRP A 93 -5.28 -4.89 -22.22
C TRP A 93 -5.66 -6.37 -22.28
N LEU A 94 -6.91 -6.71 -21.91
CA LEU A 94 -7.42 -8.08 -21.94
C LEU A 94 -7.47 -8.64 -23.37
N ALA A 95 -7.91 -7.84 -24.35
CA ALA A 95 -7.95 -8.28 -25.75
C ALA A 95 -6.57 -8.65 -26.35
N THR A 96 -5.48 -8.16 -25.75
CA THR A 96 -4.11 -8.40 -26.22
C THR A 96 -3.40 -9.50 -25.41
N HIS A 97 -3.96 -9.91 -24.27
CA HIS A 97 -3.27 -10.75 -23.28
C HIS A 97 -4.12 -11.91 -22.73
N CYS A 98 -5.35 -12.06 -23.22
CA CYS A 98 -6.31 -13.06 -22.76
C CYS A 98 -7.11 -13.64 -23.94
N ASP A 99 -7.40 -14.94 -23.85
CA ASP A 99 -8.16 -15.75 -24.81
C ASP A 99 -9.56 -16.12 -24.27
#